data_AF-A0A7X0FNM3-F1
#
_entry.id   AF-A0A7X0FNM3-F1
#
_cell.length_a   1.000
_cell.length_b   1.000
_cell.length_c   1.000
_cell.angle_alpha   90.00
_cell.angle_beta   90.00
_cell.angle_gamma   90.00
#
_symmetry.space_group_name_H-M   'P 1'
#
loop_
_entity.id
_entity.type
_entity.pdbx_description
1 polymer ?
#
loop_
_entity_poly.entity_id
_entity_poly.type
_entity_poly.pdbx_seq_one_letter_code
_entity_poly.pdbx_strand_id
1 'polypeptide(L)'
;MSNMPYRDRATVDAWLREFHASNPDIVTQISVLDQEFTAGPESGLVVVSLRNASTVTYVQPVMRDGEPVWIVTFEARSDSIDLDAGGVADLAQDLDLLARICGFLQSKTDAAVAAKRRVVES
;
A
#
# COMPACT_ATOMS: atom_id res chain seq x y z
N MET A 1 -1.65 4.57 24.64
CA MET A 1 -0.95 5.09 23.44
C MET A 1 -2.00 5.32 22.37
N SER A 2 -2.05 6.52 21.79
CA SER A 2 -3.10 6.88 20.82
C SER A 2 -2.85 6.12 19.52
N ASN A 3 -3.76 5.23 19.11
CA ASN A 3 -3.60 4.43 17.89
C ASN A 3 -3.42 5.36 16.67
N MET A 4 -2.39 5.13 15.86
CA MET A 4 -2.12 5.95 14.67
C MET A 4 -2.99 5.45 13.52
N PRO A 5 -3.71 6.30 12.77
CA PRO A 5 -4.68 5.83 11.76
C PRO A 5 -4.10 4.93 10.67
N TYR A 6 -2.86 5.20 10.22
CA TYR A 6 -2.16 4.38 9.23
C TYR A 6 -1.71 3.01 9.75
N ARG A 7 -1.82 2.81 11.08
CA ARG A 7 -1.56 1.54 11.74
C ARG A 7 -2.84 0.76 12.01
N ASP A 8 -4.02 1.30 11.71
CA ASP A 8 -5.30 0.62 11.90
C ASP A 8 -5.80 0.01 10.60
N ARG A 9 -6.00 -1.31 10.58
CA ARG A 9 -6.44 -2.05 9.38
C ARG A 9 -7.77 -1.54 8.85
N ALA A 10 -8.75 -1.30 9.73
CA ALA A 10 -10.07 -0.86 9.32
C ALA A 10 -10.02 0.51 8.63
N THR A 11 -9.16 1.40 9.13
CA THR A 11 -8.89 2.69 8.52
C THR A 11 -8.21 2.56 7.15
N VAL A 12 -7.15 1.74 7.05
CA VAL A 12 -6.45 1.53 5.77
C VAL A 12 -7.38 0.90 4.73
N ASP A 13 -8.20 -0.06 5.13
CA ASP A 13 -9.21 -0.68 4.26
C ASP A 13 -10.25 0.35 3.79
N ALA A 14 -10.75 1.20 4.68
CA ALA A 14 -11.65 2.29 4.30
C ALA A 14 -11.01 3.24 3.28
N TRP A 15 -9.74 3.61 3.47
CA TRP A 15 -9.00 4.43 2.50
C TRP A 15 -8.87 3.74 1.14
N LEU A 16 -8.57 2.43 1.09
CA LEU A 16 -8.52 1.71 -0.18
C LEU A 16 -9.88 1.65 -0.87
N ARG A 17 -10.98 1.51 -0.13
CA ARG A 17 -12.33 1.61 -0.71
C ARG A 17 -12.59 3.00 -1.31
N GLU A 18 -12.11 4.07 -0.66
CA GLU A 18 -12.19 5.43 -1.23
C GLU A 18 -11.35 5.57 -2.50
N PHE A 19 -10.15 4.97 -2.53
CA PHE A 19 -9.31 4.94 -3.73
C PHE A 19 -10.01 4.24 -4.88
N HIS A 20 -10.62 3.07 -4.64
CA HIS A 20 -11.40 2.35 -5.65
C HIS A 20 -12.61 3.14 -6.13
N ALA A 21 -13.37 3.76 -5.22
CA ALA A 21 -14.53 4.58 -5.60
C ALA A 21 -14.13 5.78 -6.48
N SER A 22 -12.92 6.30 -6.30
CA SER A 22 -12.38 7.41 -7.10
C SER A 22 -11.73 6.94 -8.42
N ASN A 23 -11.53 5.64 -8.60
CA ASN A 23 -10.87 5.05 -9.77
C ASN A 23 -11.62 3.79 -10.27
N PRO A 24 -12.88 3.93 -10.74
CA PRO A 24 -13.72 2.79 -11.11
C PRO A 24 -13.17 1.98 -12.30
N ASP A 25 -12.32 2.58 -13.13
CA ASP A 25 -11.73 1.94 -14.31
C ASP A 25 -10.56 0.99 -13.97
N ILE A 26 -10.13 0.93 -12.72
CA ILE A 26 -9.01 0.08 -12.28
C ILE A 26 -9.54 -1.32 -11.93
N VAL A 27 -9.35 -2.28 -12.84
CA VAL A 27 -9.81 -3.67 -12.72
C VAL A 27 -8.75 -4.59 -12.09
N THR A 28 -8.06 -4.13 -11.05
CA THR A 28 -7.01 -4.92 -10.37
C THR A 28 -7.48 -5.34 -8.98
N GLN A 29 -7.20 -6.58 -8.58
CA GLN A 29 -7.64 -7.14 -7.31
C GLN A 29 -6.67 -6.73 -6.20
N ILE A 30 -7.03 -5.69 -5.45
CA ILE A 30 -6.31 -5.24 -4.26
C ILE A 30 -6.96 -5.90 -3.05
N SER A 31 -6.19 -6.59 -2.22
CA SER A 31 -6.69 -7.26 -1.02
C SER A 31 -5.87 -6.86 0.20
N VAL A 32 -6.51 -6.30 1.23
CA VAL A 32 -5.86 -6.14 2.54
C VAL A 32 -5.88 -7.51 3.22
N LEU A 33 -4.72 -8.12 3.45
CA LEU A 33 -4.64 -9.38 4.19
C LEU A 33 -4.65 -9.13 5.70
N ASP A 34 -5.25 -10.05 6.44
CA ASP A 34 -5.04 -10.14 7.89
C ASP A 34 -3.61 -10.63 8.17
N GLN A 35 -3.00 -10.02 9.17
CA GLN A 35 -1.59 -10.13 9.53
C GLN A 35 -1.26 -11.51 10.15
N GLU A 36 -1.25 -12.57 9.35
CA GLU A 36 -0.61 -13.86 9.68
C GLU A 36 0.54 -14.20 8.71
N PHE A 37 1.27 -13.17 8.27
CA PHE A 37 2.65 -13.32 7.79
C PHE A 37 3.51 -12.36 8.61
N THR A 38 4.35 -12.92 9.48
CA THR A 38 4.92 -12.23 10.64
C THR A 38 5.83 -11.05 10.27
N ALA A 39 5.32 -9.83 10.40
CA ALA A 39 6.08 -8.61 10.67
C ALA A 39 5.36 -7.83 11.79
N GLY A 40 6.13 -7.28 12.74
CA GLY A 40 5.67 -6.77 14.03
C GLY A 40 4.71 -5.56 14.03
N PRO A 41 4.39 -5.03 15.23
CA PRO A 41 3.03 -4.71 15.65
C PRO A 41 2.48 -3.43 15.02
N GLU A 42 1.18 -3.47 14.69
CA GLU A 42 0.30 -2.37 14.26
C GLU A 42 0.13 -2.17 12.71
N SER A 43 -0.31 -3.26 12.05
CA SER A 43 -1.49 -3.43 11.15
C SER A 43 -1.73 -2.63 9.86
N GLY A 44 -0.73 -1.97 9.26
CA GLY A 44 -0.87 -1.28 7.96
C GLY A 44 -0.49 -2.08 6.70
N LEU A 45 -0.53 -3.43 6.69
CA LEU A 45 -0.07 -4.22 5.55
C LEU A 45 -1.14 -4.35 4.46
N VAL A 46 -0.85 -3.83 3.27
CA VAL A 46 -1.68 -4.00 2.07
C VAL A 46 -0.96 -4.96 1.13
N VAL A 47 -1.64 -6.03 0.69
CA VAL A 47 -1.07 -6.96 -0.28
C VAL A 47 -1.70 -6.72 -1.64
N VAL A 48 -0.85 -6.55 -2.64
CA VAL A 48 -1.29 -6.31 -4.00
C VAL A 48 -0.81 -7.49 -4.85
N SER A 49 -1.77 -8.24 -5.38
CA SER A 49 -1.48 -9.30 -6.33
C SER A 49 -1.49 -8.70 -7.74
N LEU A 50 -0.30 -8.59 -8.33
CA LEU A 50 -0.14 -8.13 -9.71
C LEU A 50 -0.45 -9.27 -10.66
N ARG A 51 -1.35 -9.05 -11.62
CA ARG A 51 -1.89 -10.10 -12.50
C ARG A 51 -0.82 -10.71 -13.40
N ASN A 52 0.20 -9.93 -13.77
CA ASN A 52 1.15 -10.29 -14.83
C ASN A 52 2.56 -10.56 -14.31
N ALA A 53 2.75 -10.48 -12.99
CA ALA A 53 4.08 -10.47 -12.38
C ALA A 53 4.36 -11.71 -11.51
N SER A 54 3.33 -12.46 -11.10
CA SER A 54 3.44 -13.58 -10.13
C SER A 54 4.35 -13.26 -8.93
N THR A 55 4.41 -11.99 -8.53
CA THR A 55 5.19 -11.53 -7.38
C THR A 55 4.25 -11.07 -6.30
N VAL A 56 4.42 -11.64 -5.12
CA VAL A 56 3.87 -11.07 -3.90
C VAL A 56 4.49 -9.70 -3.74
N THR A 57 3.65 -8.68 -3.84
CA THR A 57 4.03 -7.29 -3.61
C THR A 57 3.24 -6.80 -2.43
N TYR A 58 3.93 -6.25 -1.43
CA TYR A 58 3.26 -5.68 -0.28
C TYR A 58 3.61 -4.21 -0.12
N VAL A 59 2.63 -3.46 0.35
CA VAL A 59 2.68 -2.03 0.58
C VAL A 59 2.43 -1.82 2.07
N GLN A 60 3.38 -1.21 2.77
CA GLN A 60 3.30 -1.04 4.23
C GLN A 60 3.94 0.28 4.69
N PRO A 61 3.48 0.84 5.81
CA PRO A 61 4.15 1.97 6.43
C PRO A 61 5.39 1.49 7.20
N VAL A 62 6.50 2.20 7.04
CA VAL A 62 7.71 2.06 7.86
C VAL A 62 8.04 3.39 8.51
N MET A 63 8.70 3.37 9.66
CA MET A 63 9.22 4.61 10.25
C MET A 63 10.58 4.93 9.63
N ARG A 64 10.69 6.10 9.00
CA ARG A 64 11.97 6.67 8.51
C ARG A 64 12.11 8.07 9.07
N ASP A 65 13.24 8.34 9.73
CA ASP A 65 13.54 9.63 10.36
C ASP A 65 12.42 10.15 11.29
N GLY A 66 11.73 9.24 11.98
CA GLY A 66 10.63 9.56 12.90
C GLY A 66 9.28 9.81 12.23
N GLU A 67 9.19 9.75 10.90
CA GLU A 67 7.96 9.92 10.13
C GLU A 67 7.50 8.60 9.49
N PRO A 68 6.18 8.36 9.36
CA PRO A 68 5.67 7.21 8.64
C PRO A 68 5.78 7.38 7.13
N VAL A 69 6.45 6.44 6.47
CA VAL A 69 6.62 6.40 5.01
C VAL A 69 6.09 5.08 4.47
N TRP A 70 5.18 5.13 3.51
CA TRP A 70 4.73 3.96 2.78
C TRP A 70 5.77 3.51 1.77
N ILE A 71 6.07 2.22 1.79
CA ILE A 71 6.99 1.58 0.86
C ILE A 71 6.32 0.41 0.16
N VAL A 72 6.79 0.12 -1.04
CA VAL A 72 6.45 -1.09 -1.80
C VAL A 72 7.64 -2.04 -1.73
N THR A 73 7.40 -3.28 -1.34
CA THR A 73 8.40 -4.34 -1.40
C THR A 73 8.01 -5.37 -2.45
N PHE A 74 8.94 -5.63 -3.37
CA PHE A 74 8.87 -6.74 -4.31
C PHE A 74 9.66 -7.91 -3.73
N GLU A 75 9.00 -9.03 -3.46
CA GLU A 75 9.71 -10.22 -3.02
C GLU A 75 10.49 -10.84 -4.18
N ALA A 76 11.63 -11.44 -3.83
CA ALA A 76 12.48 -12.14 -4.79
C ALA A 76 11.69 -13.28 -5.46
N ARG A 77 11.82 -13.39 -6.79
CA ARG A 77 11.27 -14.53 -7.55
C ARG A 77 12.26 -15.69 -7.51
N SER A 78 11.76 -16.92 -7.47
CA SER A 78 12.57 -18.12 -7.67
C SER A 78 13.03 -18.26 -9.14
N ASP A 79 12.24 -17.74 -10.08
CA ASP A 79 12.42 -17.94 -11.52
C ASP A 79 12.37 -16.61 -12.29
N SER A 80 13.08 -16.55 -13.42
CA SER A 80 13.01 -15.42 -14.36
C SER A 80 11.66 -15.38 -15.06
N ILE A 81 11.20 -14.17 -15.40
CA ILE A 81 10.03 -13.96 -16.26
C ILE A 81 10.51 -13.52 -17.65
N ASP A 82 10.02 -14.17 -18.68
CA ASP A 82 10.20 -13.74 -20.06
C ASP A 82 8.92 -13.03 -20.50
N LEU A 83 9.04 -11.78 -20.96
CA LEU A 83 7.91 -10.96 -21.39
C LEU A 83 8.15 -10.46 -22.81
N ASP A 84 7.12 -10.51 -23.64
CA ASP A 84 7.09 -9.76 -24.89
C ASP A 84 6.72 -8.29 -24.64
N ALA A 85 6.61 -7.49 -25.70
CA ALA A 85 6.27 -6.08 -25.58
C ALA A 85 4.92 -5.82 -24.89
N GLY A 86 3.94 -6.73 -25.07
CA GLY A 86 2.64 -6.64 -24.41
C GLY A 86 2.75 -6.92 -22.91
N GLY A 87 3.45 -7.99 -22.54
CA GLY A 87 3.69 -8.33 -21.13
C GLY A 87 4.47 -7.25 -20.37
N VAL A 88 5.42 -6.58 -21.02
CA VAL A 88 6.12 -5.43 -20.43
C VAL A 88 5.18 -4.23 -20.22
N ALA A 89 4.30 -3.95 -21.18
CA ALA A 89 3.32 -2.87 -21.05
C ALA A 89 2.35 -3.12 -19.88
N ASP A 90 1.86 -4.35 -19.76
CA ASP A 90 0.98 -4.77 -18.67
C ASP A 90 1.67 -4.65 -17.30
N LEU A 91 2.94 -5.08 -17.19
CA LEU A 91 3.72 -4.91 -15.96
C LEU A 91 3.91 -3.42 -15.60
N ALA A 92 4.13 -2.56 -16.59
CA ALA A 92 4.26 -1.12 -16.35
C ALA A 92 2.97 -0.50 -15.80
N GLN A 93 1.80 -0.94 -16.28
CA GLN A 93 0.51 -0.53 -15.75
C GLN A 93 0.30 -0.99 -14.30
N ASP A 94 0.69 -2.23 -14.00
CA ASP A 94 0.66 -2.78 -12.65
C ASP A 94 1.54 -1.97 -11.68
N LEU A 95 2.74 -1.54 -12.12
CA LEU A 95 3.63 -0.68 -11.33
C LEU A 95 3.12 0.75 -11.15
N ASP A 96 2.50 1.34 -12.19
CA ASP A 96 1.85 2.66 -12.07
C ASP A 96 0.73 2.63 -11.02
N LEU A 97 -0.08 1.57 -11.02
CA LEU A 97 -1.12 1.36 -10.02
C LEU A 97 -0.54 1.29 -8.60
N LEU A 98 0.52 0.51 -8.40
CA LEU A 98 1.20 0.42 -7.10
C LEU A 98 1.70 1.79 -6.61
N ALA A 99 2.29 2.58 -7.51
CA ALA A 99 2.76 3.92 -7.19
C ALA A 99 1.60 4.83 -6.76
N ARG A 100 0.45 4.77 -7.46
CA ARG A 100 -0.77 5.52 -7.12
C ARG A 100 -1.32 5.14 -5.75
N ILE A 101 -1.43 3.85 -5.45
CA ILE A 101 -1.90 3.36 -4.14
C ILE A 101 -0.97 3.84 -3.03
N CYS A 102 0.33 3.66 -3.20
CA CYS A 102 1.34 4.06 -2.22
C CYS A 102 1.29 5.58 -1.95
N GLY A 103 1.20 6.40 -3.01
CA GLY A 103 1.07 7.84 -2.88
C GLY A 103 -0.24 8.27 -2.20
N PHE A 104 -1.36 7.61 -2.53
CA PHE A 104 -2.64 7.89 -1.89
C PHE A 104 -2.60 7.58 -0.38
N LEU A 105 -2.09 6.41 0.01
CA LEU A 105 -1.96 6.01 1.41
C LEU A 105 -1.00 6.93 2.19
N GLN A 106 0.10 7.38 1.55
CA GLN A 106 0.98 8.39 2.13
C GLN A 106 0.23 9.70 2.39
N SER A 107 -0.51 10.21 1.40
CA SER A 107 -1.24 11.49 1.55
C SER A 107 -2.25 11.45 2.71
N LYS A 108 -2.96 10.33 2.88
CA LYS A 108 -3.89 10.10 3.99
C LYS A 108 -3.17 10.06 5.34
N THR A 109 -2.02 9.41 5.36
CA THR A 109 -1.15 9.31 6.54
C THR A 109 -0.64 10.69 6.98
N ASP A 110 -0.12 11.48 6.05
CA ASP A 110 0.39 12.82 6.32
C ASP A 110 -0.71 13.73 6.87
N ALA A 111 -1.90 13.68 6.27
CA ALA A 111 -3.06 14.44 6.75
C ALA A 111 -3.46 14.04 8.18
N ALA A 112 -3.46 12.73 8.48
CA ALA A 112 -3.79 12.21 9.80
C ALA A 112 -2.75 12.60 10.87
N VAL A 113 -1.47 12.54 10.53
CA VAL A 113 -0.37 12.95 11.42
C VAL A 113 -0.43 14.45 11.70
N ALA A 114 -0.63 15.27 10.67
CA ALA A 114 -0.77 16.72 10.80
C ALA A 114 -1.97 17.09 11.67
N ALA A 115 -3.12 16.42 11.49
CA ALA A 115 -4.30 16.64 12.32
C ALA A 115 -4.04 16.32 13.80
N LYS A 116 -3.33 15.22 14.10
CA LYS A 116 -2.97 14.89 15.50
C LYS A 116 -1.99 15.88 16.11
N ARG A 117 -0.98 16.38 15.37
CA ARG A 117 -0.02 17.38 15.89
C ARG A 117 -0.74 18.65 16.37
N ARG A 118 -1.70 19.14 15.57
CA ARG A 118 -2.50 20.33 15.93
C ARG A 118 -3.34 20.14 17.19
N VAL A 119 -3.78 18.92 17.49
CA VAL A 119 -4.55 18.61 18.71
C VAL A 119 -3.65 18.54 19.95
N VAL A 120 -2.39 18.14 19.80
CA VAL A 120 -1.43 18.04 20.92
C VAL A 120 -0.84 19.42 21.28
N GLU A 121 -0.76 20.33 20.31
CA GLU A 121 -0.22 21.69 20.48
C GLU A 121 -1.28 22.70 20.99
N SER A 122 -2.56 22.31 21.06
CA SER A 122 -3.68 23.11 21.55
C SER A 122 -4.05 22.78 22.99
#